data_AF-A0A7W1S3U3-F1
#
_entry.id   AF-A0A7W1S3U3-F1
#
_cell.length_a   1.000
_cell.length_b   1.000
_cell.length_c   1.000
_cell.angle_alpha   90.00
_cell.angle_beta   90.00
_cell.angle_gamma   90.00
#
_symmetry.space_group_name_H-M   'P 1'
#
loop_
_entity.id
_entity.type
_entity.pdbx_description
1 polymer ?
#
loop_
_entity_poly.entity_id
_entity_poly.type
_entity_poly.pdbx_seq_one_letter_code
_entity_poly.pdbx_strand_id
1 'polypeptide(L)'
;TITNSSYGTTTGSDTLKGNLVWGYYAVELLLAGLVAAFIAGAAAGQPFDEDANEWYGPPVYFATAGKMFRKDLLNALKVGDFQQAGALLTQQDIKYPRINMNIRRSKSSTSQDVFVQLTYNTRRNRPNALKKGVITASDFESLKRGMTQAASAPSPTK
;
A
#
# COMPACT_ATOMS: atom_id res chain seq x y z
N THR A 1 75.97 24.22 16.43
CA THR A 1 74.89 23.84 17.36
C THR A 1 73.69 23.43 16.55
N ILE A 2 73.37 22.14 16.52
CA ILE A 2 72.22 21.60 15.77
C ILE A 2 71.09 21.44 16.79
N THR A 3 70.01 22.19 16.61
CA THR A 3 68.81 22.10 17.45
C THR A 3 67.93 20.98 16.91
N ASN A 4 67.90 19.85 17.61
CA ASN A 4 66.96 18.76 17.31
C ASN A 4 65.59 19.10 17.92
N SER A 5 64.62 19.41 17.08
CA SER A 5 63.21 19.52 17.47
C SER A 5 62.62 18.12 17.56
N SER A 6 62.50 17.57 18.77
CA SER A 6 61.72 16.36 18.99
C SER A 6 60.23 16.69 18.86
N TYR A 7 59.62 16.37 17.72
CA TYR A 7 58.16 16.27 17.63
C TYR A 7 57.75 15.03 18.40
N GLY A 8 57.11 15.23 19.55
CA GLY A 8 56.48 14.17 20.31
C GLY A 8 55.48 13.44 19.42
N THR A 9 55.68 12.14 19.27
CA THR A 9 54.71 11.26 18.62
C THR A 9 53.46 11.21 19.50
N THR A 10 52.38 11.86 19.09
CA THR A 10 51.04 11.58 19.63
C THR A 10 50.60 10.22 19.10
N THR A 11 50.99 9.14 19.77
CA THR A 11 50.30 7.85 19.67
C THR A 11 48.97 7.96 20.41
N GLY A 12 47.99 8.61 19.77
CA GLY A 12 46.59 8.50 20.17
C GLY A 12 46.06 7.14 19.74
N SER A 13 46.31 6.09 20.53
CA SER A 13 45.54 4.86 20.41
C SER A 13 44.27 5.02 21.25
N ASP A 14 43.25 5.65 20.69
CA ASP A 14 41.89 5.65 21.24
C ASP A 14 41.26 4.25 21.03
N THR A 15 41.91 3.23 21.57
CA THR A 15 41.30 1.90 21.75
C THR A 15 40.39 1.99 22.96
N LEU A 16 39.08 2.10 22.71
CA LEU A 16 38.04 2.00 23.75
C LEU A 16 38.31 0.74 24.60
N LYS A 17 38.61 0.92 25.89
CA LYS A 17 38.91 -0.19 26.79
C LYS A 17 37.63 -0.83 27.33
N GLY A 18 37.56 -2.16 27.20
CA GLY A 18 36.72 -3.07 28.00
C GLY A 18 35.23 -2.73 28.03
N ASN A 19 34.78 -2.03 29.08
CA ASN A 19 33.34 -1.81 29.35
C ASN A 19 32.68 -0.83 28.37
N LEU A 20 33.42 0.11 27.81
CA LEU A 20 32.89 1.05 26.81
C LEU A 20 32.60 0.36 25.47
N VAL A 21 33.35 -0.68 25.13
CA VAL A 21 33.13 -1.50 23.93
C VAL A 21 31.82 -2.28 24.03
N TRP A 22 31.53 -2.84 25.21
CA TRP A 22 30.24 -3.49 25.46
C TRP A 22 29.06 -2.51 25.42
N GLY A 23 29.25 -1.31 25.97
CA GLY A 23 28.25 -0.24 25.86
C GLY A 23 27.99 0.15 24.41
N TYR A 24 29.05 0.29 23.61
CA TYR A 24 28.96 0.56 22.18
C TYR A 24 28.21 -0.55 21.43
N TYR A 25 28.58 -1.82 21.62
CA TYR A 25 27.88 -2.94 20.99
C TYR A 25 26.42 -3.08 21.45
N ALA A 26 26.11 -2.78 22.73
CA ALA A 26 24.74 -2.77 23.22
C ALA A 26 23.90 -1.69 22.53
N VAL A 27 24.47 -0.51 22.30
CA VAL A 27 23.82 0.56 21.53
C VAL A 27 23.65 0.17 20.06
N GLU A 28 24.66 -0.42 19.43
CA GLU A 28 24.56 -0.92 18.05
C GLU A 28 23.48 -2.00 17.89
N LEU A 29 23.41 -2.96 18.80
CA LEU A 29 22.38 -4.00 18.79
C LEU A 29 20.99 -3.41 18.97
N LEU A 30 20.84 -2.41 19.83
CA LEU A 30 19.58 -1.72 20.03
C LEU A 30 19.16 -0.96 18.77
N LEU A 31 20.09 -0.24 18.13
CA LEU A 31 19.84 0.46 16.86
C LEU A 31 19.49 -0.52 15.74
N ALA A 32 20.24 -1.61 15.60
CA ALA A 32 19.96 -2.66 14.61
C ALA A 32 18.59 -3.30 14.85
N GLY A 33 18.24 -3.58 16.11
CA GLY A 33 16.93 -4.08 16.50
C GLY A 33 15.80 -3.10 16.17
N LEU A 34 15.99 -1.81 16.42
CA LEU A 34 15.01 -0.77 16.07
C LEU A 34 14.82 -0.64 14.55
N VAL A 35 15.90 -0.70 13.78
CA VAL A 35 15.85 -0.65 12.31
C VAL A 35 15.12 -1.88 11.77
N ALA A 36 15.47 -3.07 12.26
CA ALA A 36 14.80 -4.31 11.87
C ALA A 36 13.31 -4.29 12.23
N ALA A 37 12.96 -3.84 13.45
CA ALA A 37 11.58 -3.70 13.88
C ALA A 37 10.81 -2.67 13.04
N PHE A 38 11.46 -1.57 12.64
CA PHE A 38 10.85 -0.56 11.77
C PHE A 38 10.56 -1.11 10.36
N ILE A 39 11.52 -1.83 9.77
CA ILE A 39 11.35 -2.46 8.45
C ILE A 39 10.27 -3.54 8.50
N ALA A 40 10.29 -4.40 9.53
CA ALA A 40 9.27 -5.43 9.73
C ALA A 40 7.88 -4.82 9.96
N GLY A 41 7.77 -3.75 10.75
CA GLY A 41 6.53 -3.03 10.97
C GLY A 41 5.98 -2.38 9.69
N ALA A 42 6.85 -1.82 8.86
CA ALA A 42 6.47 -1.27 7.56
C ALA A 42 5.99 -2.36 6.58
N ALA A 43 6.60 -3.55 6.61
CA ALA A 43 6.21 -4.69 5.79
C ALA A 43 4.87 -5.33 6.24
N ALA A 44 4.64 -5.46 7.56
CA ALA A 44 3.42 -6.05 8.12
C ALA A 44 2.13 -5.30 7.72
N GLY A 45 2.24 -4.03 7.34
CA GLY A 45 1.10 -3.23 6.88
C GLY A 45 0.71 -3.45 5.41
N GLN A 46 1.52 -4.14 4.63
CA GLN A 46 1.26 -4.38 3.21
C GLN A 46 0.45 -5.66 3.00
N PRO A 47 -0.39 -5.74 1.94
CA PRO A 47 -1.01 -7.00 1.59
C PRO A 47 0.03 -7.96 0.98
N PHE A 48 0.00 -9.21 1.42
CA PHE A 48 0.83 -10.31 0.90
C PHE A 48 -0.02 -11.27 0.07
N ASP A 49 0.50 -11.69 -1.07
CA ASP A 49 -0.09 -12.71 -1.92
C ASP A 49 0.54 -14.07 -1.54
N GLU A 50 -0.25 -14.92 -0.87
CA GLU A 50 0.21 -16.23 -0.41
C GLU A 50 0.44 -17.22 -1.57
N ASP A 51 -0.33 -17.11 -2.65
CA ASP A 51 -0.21 -17.99 -3.81
C ASP A 51 1.06 -17.71 -4.61
N ALA A 52 1.41 -16.43 -4.71
CA ALA A 52 2.60 -15.96 -5.40
C ALA A 52 3.85 -15.89 -4.50
N ASN A 53 3.66 -16.05 -3.19
CA ASN A 53 4.68 -15.83 -2.16
C ASN A 53 5.39 -14.46 -2.30
N GLU A 54 4.64 -13.41 -2.60
CA GLU A 54 5.19 -12.07 -2.78
C GLU A 54 4.25 -10.96 -2.31
N TRP A 55 4.81 -9.77 -2.07
CA TRP A 55 4.02 -8.60 -1.71
C TRP A 55 3.29 -8.04 -2.92
N TYR A 56 2.04 -7.63 -2.72
CA TYR A 56 1.31 -6.89 -3.75
C TYR A 56 1.99 -5.56 -4.07
N GLY A 57 2.03 -5.22 -5.36
CA GLY A 57 2.63 -3.99 -5.87
C GLY A 57 1.94 -2.69 -5.42
N PRO A 58 2.39 -1.55 -5.95
CA PRO A 58 1.82 -0.25 -5.61
C PRO A 58 0.33 -0.15 -6.02
N PRO A 59 -0.48 0.67 -5.31
CA PRO A 59 -1.89 0.84 -5.61
C PRO A 59 -2.06 1.58 -6.93
N VAL A 60 -2.85 1.00 -7.83
CA VAL A 60 -3.22 1.57 -9.12
C VAL A 60 -4.69 1.97 -9.09
N TYR A 61 -5.01 3.17 -9.55
CA TYR A 61 -6.40 3.60 -9.71
C TYR A 61 -7.12 2.71 -10.73
N PHE A 62 -8.30 2.22 -10.37
CA PHE A 62 -9.10 1.38 -11.25
C PHE A 62 -10.38 2.08 -11.70
N ALA A 63 -11.21 2.52 -10.75
CA ALA A 63 -12.49 3.16 -11.04
C ALA A 63 -12.97 4.02 -9.87
N THR A 64 -14.01 4.82 -10.12
CA THR A 64 -14.64 5.68 -9.12
C THR A 64 -16.15 5.51 -9.10
N ALA A 65 -16.76 5.79 -7.95
CA ALA A 65 -18.22 5.84 -7.79
C ALA A 65 -18.62 7.13 -7.06
N GLY A 66 -19.80 7.65 -7.39
CA GLY A 66 -20.39 8.78 -6.69
C GLY A 66 -20.75 8.44 -5.24
N LYS A 67 -20.78 9.44 -4.36
CA LYS A 67 -21.16 9.27 -2.94
C LYS A 67 -22.53 8.58 -2.76
N MET A 68 -23.47 8.81 -3.67
CA MET A 68 -24.83 8.24 -3.58
C MET A 68 -24.81 6.71 -3.62
N PHE A 69 -23.93 6.12 -4.41
CA PHE A 69 -23.79 4.66 -4.56
C PHE A 69 -22.96 4.01 -3.45
N ARG A 70 -22.55 4.75 -2.41
CA ARG A 70 -21.66 4.23 -1.35
C ARG A 70 -22.21 2.98 -0.68
N LYS A 71 -23.48 3.03 -0.24
CA LYS A 71 -24.09 1.93 0.51
C LYS A 71 -24.27 0.72 -0.38
N ASP A 72 -24.78 0.95 -1.59
CA ASP A 72 -25.07 -0.11 -2.57
C ASP A 72 -23.78 -0.80 -3.03
N LEU A 73 -22.73 -0.02 -3.33
CA LEU A 73 -21.41 -0.54 -3.69
C LEU A 73 -20.82 -1.39 -2.55
N LEU A 74 -20.87 -0.90 -1.31
CA LEU A 74 -20.35 -1.65 -0.17
C LEU A 74 -21.16 -2.92 0.12
N ASN A 75 -22.48 -2.89 -0.11
CA ASN A 75 -23.35 -4.03 0.06
C ASN A 75 -23.10 -5.09 -1.02
N ALA A 76 -23.05 -4.69 -2.29
CA ALA A 76 -22.71 -5.56 -3.43
C ALA A 76 -21.37 -6.27 -3.19
N LEU A 77 -20.33 -5.51 -2.80
CA LEU A 77 -19.02 -6.07 -2.44
C LEU A 77 -19.03 -6.91 -1.15
N LYS A 78 -20.07 -6.83 -0.31
CA LYS A 78 -20.20 -7.66 0.92
C LYS A 78 -20.87 -8.99 0.62
N VAL A 79 -21.85 -9.00 -0.28
CA VAL A 79 -22.58 -10.21 -0.68
C VAL A 79 -21.90 -10.96 -1.83
N GLY A 80 -20.83 -10.41 -2.41
CA GLY A 80 -20.10 -11.04 -3.53
C GLY A 80 -20.72 -10.75 -4.90
N ASP A 81 -21.63 -9.78 -5.00
CA ASP A 81 -22.19 -9.36 -6.29
C ASP A 81 -21.26 -8.35 -6.97
N PHE A 82 -20.21 -8.88 -7.59
CA PHE A 82 -19.20 -8.08 -8.26
C PHE A 82 -19.70 -7.43 -9.54
N GLN A 83 -20.69 -8.03 -10.22
CA GLN A 83 -21.28 -7.46 -11.43
C GLN A 83 -22.09 -6.20 -11.09
N GLN A 84 -22.94 -6.25 -10.05
CA GLN A 84 -23.66 -5.08 -9.57
C GLN A 84 -22.69 -4.01 -9.04
N ALA A 85 -21.65 -4.41 -8.30
CA ALA A 85 -20.61 -3.48 -7.84
C ALA A 85 -19.92 -2.78 -9.03
N GLY A 86 -19.62 -3.53 -10.09
CA GLY A 86 -19.06 -3.02 -11.33
C GLY A 86 -19.95 -2.00 -12.02
N ALA A 87 -21.26 -2.25 -12.05
CA ALA A 87 -22.23 -1.34 -12.68
C ALA A 87 -22.35 0.03 -11.99
N LEU A 88 -21.97 0.12 -10.71
CA LEU A 88 -21.96 1.36 -9.94
C LEU A 88 -20.65 2.16 -10.07
N LEU A 89 -19.63 1.55 -10.71
CA LEU A 89 -18.32 2.14 -10.93
C LEU A 89 -18.22 2.73 -12.33
N THR A 90 -17.39 3.76 -12.47
CA THR A 90 -17.06 4.38 -13.75
C THR A 90 -15.59 4.79 -13.78
N GLN A 91 -15.03 4.85 -14.98
CA GLN A 91 -13.69 5.40 -15.20
C GLN A 91 -13.70 6.92 -15.42
N GLN A 92 -14.88 7.51 -15.61
CA GLN A 92 -15.04 8.95 -15.77
C GLN A 92 -14.68 9.69 -14.48
N ASP A 93 -14.16 10.90 -14.61
CA ASP A 93 -13.84 11.73 -13.45
C ASP A 93 -15.12 12.24 -12.78
N ILE A 94 -15.37 11.81 -11.55
CA ILE A 94 -16.48 12.28 -10.73
C ILE A 94 -15.99 13.39 -9.81
N LYS A 95 -16.71 14.51 -9.72
CA LYS A 95 -16.40 15.58 -8.76
C LYS A 95 -16.60 15.11 -7.32
N TYR A 96 -15.73 15.54 -6.41
CA TYR A 96 -15.84 15.23 -4.99
C TYR A 96 -17.22 15.59 -4.40
N PRO A 97 -17.73 14.83 -3.41
CA PRO A 97 -17.14 13.63 -2.80
C PRO A 97 -17.35 12.35 -3.65
N ARG A 98 -16.32 11.51 -3.69
CA ARG A 98 -16.28 10.30 -4.52
C ARG A 98 -15.63 9.13 -3.78
N ILE A 99 -15.87 7.93 -4.27
CA ILE A 99 -15.23 6.71 -3.80
C ILE A 99 -14.27 6.27 -4.88
N ASN A 100 -13.01 6.07 -4.53
CA ASN A 100 -12.01 5.53 -5.44
C ASN A 100 -11.78 4.06 -5.10
N MET A 101 -11.85 3.22 -6.12
CA MET A 101 -11.39 1.85 -6.08
C MET A 101 -9.98 1.80 -6.65
N ASN A 102 -9.03 1.42 -5.81
CA ASN A 102 -7.67 1.12 -6.20
C ASN A 102 -7.46 -0.39 -6.14
N ILE A 103 -6.65 -0.89 -7.06
CA ILE A 103 -6.26 -2.29 -7.12
C ILE A 103 -4.77 -2.43 -6.96
N ARG A 104 -4.32 -3.56 -6.41
CA ARG A 104 -2.93 -3.98 -6.41
C ARG A 104 -2.86 -5.39 -6.97
N ARG A 105 -1.78 -5.67 -7.69
CA ARG A 105 -1.47 -6.98 -8.24
C ARG A 105 -0.06 -7.38 -7.80
N SER A 106 0.14 -8.67 -7.67
CA SER A 106 1.45 -9.28 -7.53
C SER A 106 2.29 -9.02 -8.81
N LYS A 107 3.61 -9.16 -8.73
CA LYS A 107 4.51 -8.86 -9.85
C LYS A 107 4.57 -9.99 -10.87
N SER A 108 4.32 -11.22 -10.42
CA SER A 108 4.62 -12.45 -11.13
C SER A 108 3.48 -13.03 -11.97
N SER A 109 2.22 -12.58 -11.82
CA SER A 109 1.09 -13.23 -12.51
C SER A 109 0.04 -12.27 -13.08
N THR A 110 -0.46 -12.63 -14.27
CA THR A 110 -1.59 -11.98 -14.94
C THR A 110 -2.96 -12.52 -14.50
N SER A 111 -2.98 -13.66 -13.81
CA SER A 111 -4.19 -14.45 -13.48
C SER A 111 -4.32 -14.76 -11.98
N GLN A 112 -3.81 -13.88 -11.13
CA GLN A 112 -3.90 -14.01 -9.68
C GLN A 112 -4.98 -13.10 -9.08
N ASP A 113 -5.30 -13.42 -7.83
CA ASP A 113 -6.15 -12.64 -6.98
C ASP A 113 -5.72 -11.17 -6.91
N VAL A 114 -6.71 -10.29 -6.79
CA VAL A 114 -6.50 -8.85 -6.84
C VAL A 114 -6.86 -8.27 -5.49
N PHE A 115 -5.90 -7.58 -4.88
CA PHE A 115 -6.18 -6.81 -3.69
C PHE A 115 -6.88 -5.50 -4.07
N VAL A 116 -8.07 -5.28 -3.52
CA VAL A 116 -8.93 -4.13 -3.80
C VAL A 116 -9.06 -3.27 -2.55
N GLN A 117 -8.96 -1.95 -2.73
CA GLN A 117 -9.14 -0.97 -1.67
C GLN A 117 -10.09 0.14 -2.12
N LEU A 118 -11.16 0.35 -1.35
CA LEU A 118 -12.06 1.48 -1.51
C LEU A 118 -11.68 2.60 -0.56
N THR A 119 -11.52 3.80 -1.10
CA THR A 119 -11.26 5.03 -0.34
C THR A 119 -12.31 6.09 -0.62
N TYR A 120 -12.84 6.70 0.43
CA TYR A 120 -13.74 7.84 0.33
C TYR A 120 -12.92 9.13 0.30
N ASN A 121 -12.99 9.84 -0.81
CA ASN A 121 -12.25 11.06 -1.03
C ASN A 121 -13.17 12.28 -0.98
N THR A 122 -12.72 13.30 -0.26
CA THR A 122 -13.38 14.60 -0.16
C THR A 122 -12.40 15.70 -0.53
N ARG A 123 -12.92 16.89 -0.84
CA ARG A 123 -12.11 18.00 -1.37
C ARG A 123 -11.07 18.57 -0.39
N ARG A 124 -11.27 18.39 0.92
CA ARG A 124 -10.47 19.04 1.98
C ARG A 124 -9.89 18.09 3.04
N ASN A 125 -10.37 16.85 3.11
CA ASN A 125 -9.92 15.89 4.13
C ASN A 125 -9.06 14.77 3.54
N ARG A 126 -8.26 14.17 4.42
CA ARG A 126 -7.51 12.95 4.10
C ARG A 126 -8.46 11.84 3.61
N PRO A 127 -8.05 11.05 2.60
CA PRO A 127 -8.77 9.86 2.16
C PRO A 127 -9.14 8.97 3.34
N ASN A 128 -10.40 8.55 3.42
CA ASN A 128 -10.82 7.59 4.44
C ASN A 128 -10.94 6.19 3.81
N ALA A 129 -10.20 5.21 4.34
CA ALA A 129 -10.32 3.83 3.89
C ALA A 129 -11.69 3.26 4.27
N LEU A 130 -12.47 2.84 3.28
CA LEU A 130 -13.81 2.29 3.48
C LEU A 130 -13.80 0.77 3.66
N LYS A 131 -13.17 0.06 2.71
CA LYS A 131 -13.11 -1.40 2.68
C LYS A 131 -11.85 -1.82 1.94
N LYS A 132 -11.24 -2.90 2.39
CA LYS A 132 -10.13 -3.58 1.71
C LYS A 132 -10.39 -5.08 1.71
N GLY A 133 -9.90 -5.78 0.70
CA GLY A 133 -10.03 -7.22 0.60
C GLY A 133 -9.38 -7.76 -0.66
N VAL A 134 -9.23 -9.07 -0.70
CA VAL A 134 -8.77 -9.81 -1.88
C VAL A 134 -10.00 -10.34 -2.61
N ILE A 135 -9.99 -10.28 -3.94
CA ILE A 135 -11.02 -10.87 -4.79
C ILE A 135 -10.37 -11.76 -5.82
N THR A 136 -11.06 -12.81 -6.24
CA THR A 136 -10.53 -13.74 -7.24
C THR A 136 -10.39 -13.09 -8.61
N ALA A 137 -9.54 -13.66 -9.47
CA ALA A 137 -9.45 -13.21 -10.85
C ALA A 137 -10.81 -13.23 -11.58
N SER A 138 -11.64 -14.25 -11.34
CA SER A 138 -13.00 -14.36 -11.90
C SER A 138 -13.96 -13.28 -11.40
N ASP A 139 -13.87 -12.93 -10.12
CA ASP A 139 -14.68 -11.86 -9.52
C ASP A 139 -14.29 -10.50 -10.09
N PHE A 140 -12.99 -10.28 -10.28
CA PHE A 140 -12.47 -9.07 -10.90
C PHE A 140 -12.92 -8.93 -12.36
N GLU A 141 -12.95 -10.02 -13.12
CA GLU A 141 -13.52 -10.01 -14.48
C GLU A 141 -15.03 -9.75 -14.46
N SER A 142 -15.76 -10.30 -13.50
CA SER A 142 -17.19 -10.02 -13.33
C SER A 142 -17.46 -8.54 -13.02
N LEU A 143 -16.58 -7.93 -12.21
CA LEU A 143 -16.61 -6.50 -11.89
C LEU A 143 -16.36 -5.65 -13.14
N LYS A 144 -15.35 -5.99 -13.95
CA LYS A 144 -15.10 -5.32 -15.23
C LYS A 144 -16.31 -5.42 -16.16
N ARG A 145 -16.90 -6.61 -16.31
CA ARG A 145 -18.08 -6.83 -17.16
C ARG A 145 -19.25 -5.94 -16.73
N GLY A 146 -19.54 -5.87 -15.43
CA GLY A 146 -20.59 -5.00 -14.90
C GLY A 146 -20.37 -3.54 -15.26
N MET A 147 -19.13 -3.06 -15.15
CA MET A 147 -18.76 -1.69 -15.53
C MET A 147 -18.91 -1.44 -17.03
N THR A 148 -18.44 -2.36 -17.88
CA THR A 148 -18.57 -2.23 -19.34
C THR A 148 -20.05 -2.25 -19.77
N GLN A 149 -20.87 -3.12 -19.18
CA GLN A 149 -22.31 -3.18 -19.46
C GLN A 149 -23.01 -1.86 -19.08
N ALA A 150 -22.73 -1.32 -17.90
CA ALA A 150 -23.28 -0.04 -17.47
C ALA A 150 -22.82 1.13 -18.36
N ALA A 151 -21.57 1.11 -18.84
CA ALA A 151 -21.06 2.12 -19.77
C ALA A 151 -21.70 2.04 -21.16
N SER A 152 -22.10 0.84 -21.60
CA SER A 152 -22.76 0.60 -22.88
C SER A 152 -24.28 0.85 -22.86
N ALA A 153 -24.88 1.00 -21.67
CA ALA A 153 -26.30 1.26 -21.55
C ALA A 153 -26.62 2.69 -22.03
N PRO A 154 -27.58 2.89 -22.97
CA PRO A 154 -27.97 4.21 -23.39
C PRO A 154 -28.50 4.99 -22.18
N SER A 155 -28.00 6.21 -21.99
CA SER A 155 -28.48 7.10 -20.94
C SER A 155 -30.00 7.26 -21.09
N PRO A 156 -30.81 7.05 -20.04
CA PRO A 156 -32.24 7.32 -20.12
C PRO A 156 -32.39 8.82 -20.41
N THR A 157 -32.85 9.14 -21.62
CA THR A 157 -33.33 10.46 -22.00
C THR A 157 -34.40 10.86 -20.99
N LYS A 158 -34.08 11.88 -20.19
CA LYS A 158 -35.07 12.58 -19.36
C LYS A 158 -36.03 13.36 -20.24
#